data_AF-A0A4R6MVF3-F1
#
_entry.id   AF-A0A4R6MVF3-F1
#
_cell.length_a   1.000
_cell.length_b   1.000
_cell.length_c   1.000
_cell.angle_alpha   90.00
_cell.angle_beta   90.00
_cell.angle_gamma   90.00
#
_symmetry.space_group_name_H-M   'P 1'
#
loop_
_entity.id
_entity.type
_entity.pdbx_description
1 polymer ?
#
loop_
_entity_poly.entity_id
_entity_poly.type
_entity_poly.pdbx_seq_one_letter_code
_entity_poly.pdbx_strand_id
1 'polypeptide(L)'
;MTAAAREHSLDLTNHVAERTGASRRAVQAALRRLVDAQWLRREGSRSRPVYHPGALRQVARSYTLYGLQEDIPWQRDFAPHFELPRHVARMLQHGFTELLNNAIDHSGGSSVTVSLRQTPSHVQLLVSDDGCGVFDKICSSFDITDAQHAMLELSKGRLTSQPEAHTGRGLFFCSQLADVFDIHANNTAYQRRAWEASGWQAGRALPRQGSSIYMAIALDTTRSLDQVMEAWSLAGDGIEFDHTRVCLRLLAGPGQALDSRAQARRVAARLPSFKRVEISFEGVEDVGHGFTDELFRVFARARPEVELVPTHMTPRIAALVASARKG
;
A
#
# COMPACT_ATOMS: atom_id res chain seq x y z
N MET A 1 -10.50 23.42 3.20
CA MET A 1 -10.27 24.37 4.32
C MET A 1 -8.80 24.45 4.69
N THR A 2 -8.09 23.32 4.89
CA THR A 2 -6.65 23.30 5.22
C THR A 2 -5.78 24.18 4.31
N ALA A 3 -5.89 24.05 2.98
CA ALA A 3 -5.15 24.91 2.05
C ALA A 3 -5.50 26.40 2.20
N ALA A 4 -6.80 26.73 2.17
CA ALA A 4 -7.28 28.10 2.33
C ALA A 4 -6.82 28.75 3.64
N ALA A 5 -6.81 28.03 4.76
CA ALA A 5 -6.32 28.56 6.05
C ALA A 5 -4.82 28.85 6.05
N ARG A 6 -4.04 28.15 5.23
CA ARG A 6 -2.60 28.41 5.08
C ARG A 6 -2.34 29.60 4.16
N GLU A 7 -3.05 29.68 3.04
CA GLU A 7 -2.89 30.71 2.00
C GLU A 7 -3.52 32.06 2.39
N HIS A 8 -4.66 32.01 3.09
CA HIS A 8 -5.48 33.16 3.48
C HIS A 8 -5.58 33.31 5.01
N SER A 9 -4.46 33.13 5.72
CA SER A 9 -4.46 33.08 7.20
C SER A 9 -5.01 34.36 7.87
N LEU A 10 -4.79 35.53 7.25
CA LEU A 10 -5.19 36.84 7.78
C LEU A 10 -6.59 37.29 7.30
N ASP A 11 -7.08 36.73 6.20
CA ASP A 11 -8.29 37.17 5.50
C ASP A 11 -9.28 36.02 5.22
N LEU A 12 -9.09 34.85 5.85
CA LEU A 12 -9.88 33.62 5.62
C LEU A 12 -11.38 33.85 5.62
N THR A 13 -11.87 34.73 6.49
CA THR A 13 -13.31 35.06 6.56
C THR A 13 -13.81 35.70 5.27
N ASN A 14 -13.05 36.64 4.70
CA ASN A 14 -13.42 37.32 3.46
C ASN A 14 -13.30 36.34 2.29
N HIS A 15 -12.17 35.62 2.19
CA HIS A 15 -11.96 34.61 1.16
C HIS A 15 -13.07 33.57 1.10
N VAL A 16 -13.52 33.04 2.25
CA VAL A 16 -14.62 32.06 2.30
C VAL A 16 -15.97 32.70 1.94
N ALA A 17 -16.22 33.94 2.37
CA ALA A 17 -17.45 34.64 2.02
C ALA A 17 -17.56 34.87 0.50
N GLU A 18 -16.48 35.33 -0.13
CA GLU A 18 -16.39 35.54 -1.57
C GLU A 18 -16.60 34.24 -2.35
N ARG A 19 -15.95 33.15 -1.93
CA ARG A 19 -16.06 31.85 -2.63
C ARG A 19 -17.40 31.15 -2.49
N THR A 20 -18.12 31.40 -1.41
CA THR A 20 -19.37 30.68 -1.10
C THR A 20 -20.62 31.51 -1.29
N GLY A 21 -20.48 32.84 -1.43
CA GLY A 21 -21.61 33.77 -1.44
C GLY A 21 -22.32 33.92 -0.09
N ALA A 22 -21.83 33.26 0.97
CA ALA A 22 -22.44 33.30 2.29
C ALA A 22 -22.19 34.63 3.01
N SER A 23 -23.14 35.06 3.85
CA SER A 23 -22.97 36.26 4.67
C SER A 23 -21.78 36.10 5.63
N ARG A 24 -21.09 37.21 5.91
CA ARG A 24 -19.93 37.23 6.83
C ARG A 24 -20.24 36.61 8.20
N ARG A 25 -21.45 36.83 8.72
CA ARG A 25 -21.90 36.25 10.00
C ARG A 25 -22.03 34.72 9.93
N ALA A 26 -22.57 34.18 8.83
CA ALA A 26 -22.66 32.74 8.62
C ALA A 26 -21.27 32.10 8.50
N VAL A 27 -20.35 32.74 7.75
CA VAL A 27 -18.96 32.29 7.65
C VAL A 27 -18.27 32.29 9.01
N GLN A 28 -18.38 33.34 9.81
CA GLN A 28 -17.80 33.39 11.15
C GLN A 28 -18.35 32.30 12.09
N ALA A 29 -19.64 31.96 11.99
CA ALA A 29 -20.22 30.84 12.72
C ALA A 29 -19.66 29.49 12.23
N ALA A 30 -19.47 29.31 10.93
CA ALA A 30 -18.85 28.12 10.36
C ALA A 30 -17.37 27.98 10.78
N LEU A 31 -16.58 29.06 10.70
CA LEU A 31 -15.17 29.04 11.12
C LEU A 31 -15.02 28.72 12.61
N ARG A 32 -15.92 29.21 13.47
CA ARG A 32 -15.92 28.83 14.90
C ARG A 32 -16.14 27.33 15.07
N ARG A 33 -17.16 26.76 14.43
CA ARG A 33 -17.40 25.31 14.46
C ARG A 33 -16.20 24.50 13.97
N LEU A 34 -15.47 25.00 12.97
CA LEU A 34 -14.25 24.36 12.47
C LEU A 34 -13.07 24.48 13.43
N VAL A 35 -12.99 25.54 14.24
CA VAL A 35 -12.03 25.65 15.34
C VAL A 35 -12.39 24.66 16.45
N ASP A 36 -13.66 24.63 16.85
CA ASP A 36 -14.16 23.71 17.90
C ASP A 36 -13.95 22.25 17.49
N ALA A 37 -14.10 21.94 16.21
CA ALA A 37 -13.85 20.61 15.63
C ALA A 37 -12.38 20.35 15.24
N GLN A 38 -11.43 21.21 15.64
CA GLN A 38 -9.99 21.07 15.40
C GLN A 38 -9.52 21.04 13.93
N TRP A 39 -10.36 21.46 12.98
CA TRP A 39 -9.95 21.68 11.59
C TRP A 39 -9.17 22.98 11.40
N LEU A 40 -9.41 23.95 12.28
CA LEU A 40 -8.72 25.23 12.32
C LEU A 40 -8.17 25.49 13.73
N ARG A 41 -7.08 26.25 13.79
CA ARG A 41 -6.64 26.96 14.98
C ARG A 41 -6.84 28.44 14.74
N ARG A 42 -7.19 29.16 15.79
CA ARG A 42 -7.36 30.61 15.75
C ARG A 42 -6.44 31.25 16.77
N GLU A 43 -5.67 32.22 16.30
CA GLU A 43 -4.79 33.05 17.10
C GLU A 43 -5.13 34.54 16.89
N GLY A 44 -4.43 35.42 17.61
CA GLY A 44 -4.62 36.86 17.51
C GLY A 44 -5.85 37.38 18.26
N SER A 45 -6.16 38.66 18.03
CA SER A 45 -7.21 39.36 18.76
C SER A 45 -8.62 39.07 18.21
N ARG A 46 -9.64 39.52 18.93
CA ARG A 46 -11.04 39.38 18.46
C ARG A 46 -11.29 40.15 17.15
N SER A 47 -10.63 41.29 16.96
CA SER A 47 -10.77 42.18 15.80
C SER A 47 -9.85 41.80 14.63
N ARG A 48 -8.73 41.13 14.90
CA ARG A 48 -7.76 40.68 13.90
C ARG A 48 -7.42 39.19 14.12
N PRO A 49 -8.36 38.27 13.84
CA PRO A 49 -8.10 36.85 13.97
C PRO A 49 -7.13 36.37 12.89
N VAL A 50 -6.21 35.48 13.27
CA VAL A 50 -5.36 34.73 12.34
C VAL A 50 -5.77 33.27 12.41
N TYR A 51 -6.06 32.67 11.27
CA TYR A 51 -6.45 31.27 11.18
C TYR A 51 -5.31 30.43 10.62
N HIS A 52 -5.10 29.27 11.24
CA HIS A 52 -4.14 28.27 10.80
C HIS A 52 -4.81 26.91 10.65
N PRO A 53 -4.25 25.98 9.85
CA PRO A 53 -4.68 24.58 9.90
C PRO A 53 -4.61 24.01 11.32
N GLY A 54 -5.67 23.27 11.70
CA GLY A 54 -5.74 22.57 12.97
C GLY A 54 -5.05 21.21 12.97
N ALA A 55 -5.37 20.39 13.98
CA ALA A 55 -4.87 19.01 14.06
C ALA A 55 -5.52 18.10 13.01
N LEU A 56 -6.76 18.41 12.60
CA LEU A 56 -7.40 17.78 11.45
C LEU A 56 -7.05 18.53 10.17
N ARG A 57 -6.46 17.82 9.22
CA ARG A 57 -6.03 18.39 7.93
C ARG A 57 -6.48 17.49 6.80
N GLN A 58 -6.90 18.09 5.70
CA GLN A 58 -7.27 17.33 4.51
C GLN A 58 -7.02 18.15 3.24
N VAL A 59 -6.40 17.48 2.27
CA VAL A 59 -6.28 17.96 0.90
C VAL A 59 -6.73 16.84 -0.03
N ALA A 60 -7.56 17.19 -1.00
CA ALA A 60 -7.93 16.31 -2.09
C ALA A 60 -7.78 17.06 -3.41
N ARG A 61 -7.16 16.39 -4.39
CA ARG A 61 -6.89 16.93 -5.73
C ARG A 61 -7.04 15.83 -6.76
N SER A 62 -7.51 16.21 -7.94
CA SER A 62 -7.56 15.34 -9.11
C SER A 62 -6.62 15.89 -10.17
N TYR A 63 -5.92 15.00 -10.85
CA TYR A 63 -4.93 15.32 -11.87
C TYR A 63 -5.23 14.51 -13.13
N THR A 64 -4.96 15.10 -14.29
CA THR A 64 -4.82 14.34 -15.54
C THR A 64 -3.53 13.55 -15.47
N LEU A 65 -3.54 12.28 -15.88
CA LEU A 65 -2.36 11.42 -15.84
C LEU A 65 -1.34 11.76 -16.95
N TYR A 66 -1.81 12.25 -18.09
CA TYR A 66 -0.94 12.62 -19.22
C TYR A 66 0.08 13.69 -18.83
N GLY A 67 1.36 13.34 -18.89
CA GLY A 67 2.48 14.25 -18.59
C GLY A 67 2.62 14.61 -17.12
N LEU A 68 1.91 13.93 -16.22
CA LEU A 68 2.03 14.15 -14.78
C LEU A 68 3.38 13.65 -14.29
N GLN A 69 4.07 14.47 -13.49
CA GLN A 69 5.26 14.09 -12.74
C GLN A 69 4.85 13.96 -11.27
N GLU A 70 5.16 12.85 -10.64
CA GLU A 70 4.65 12.45 -9.32
C GLU A 70 5.15 13.33 -8.17
N ASP A 71 6.33 13.92 -8.32
CA ASP A 71 6.97 14.74 -7.31
C ASP A 71 6.31 16.12 -7.18
N ILE A 72 5.80 16.67 -8.29
CA ILE A 72 5.19 18.00 -8.35
C ILE A 72 3.94 18.08 -7.45
N PRO A 73 2.92 17.19 -7.55
CA PRO A 73 1.78 17.18 -6.64
C PRO A 73 2.19 17.11 -5.18
N TRP A 74 3.16 16.25 -4.83
CA TRP A 74 3.62 16.13 -3.46
C TRP A 74 4.18 17.46 -2.93
N GLN A 75 5.16 18.03 -3.63
CA GLN A 75 5.87 19.23 -3.18
C GLN A 75 4.97 20.46 -3.13
N ARG A 76 4.10 20.64 -4.14
CA ARG A 76 3.28 21.84 -4.30
C ARG A 76 1.98 21.76 -3.51
N ASP A 77 1.24 20.65 -3.66
CA ASP A 77 -0.18 20.59 -3.29
C ASP A 77 -0.44 19.83 -1.99
N PHE A 78 0.52 19.03 -1.51
CA PHE A 78 0.34 18.21 -0.31
C PHE A 78 1.30 18.57 0.82
N ALA A 79 2.60 18.31 0.67
CA ALA A 79 3.61 18.45 1.73
C ALA A 79 3.48 19.75 2.56
N PRO A 80 3.25 20.94 1.95
CA PRO A 80 3.20 22.18 2.71
C PRO A 80 1.99 22.32 3.65
N HIS A 81 0.96 21.48 3.49
CA HIS A 81 -0.30 21.57 4.23
C HIS A 81 -0.39 20.64 5.45
N PHE A 82 0.56 19.73 5.63
CA PHE A 82 0.57 18.74 6.70
C PHE A 82 1.70 19.01 7.70
N GLU A 83 1.49 18.63 8.94
CA GLU A 83 2.46 18.79 10.03
C GLU A 83 2.71 17.40 10.62
N LEU A 84 3.77 16.75 10.15
CA LEU A 84 4.05 15.34 10.41
C LEU A 84 5.44 15.20 11.04
N PRO A 85 5.66 14.21 11.92
CA PRO A 85 7.01 13.80 12.32
C PRO A 85 7.87 13.50 11.09
N ARG A 86 9.15 13.87 11.14
CA ARG A 86 10.04 13.82 9.96
C ARG A 86 10.13 12.42 9.34
N HIS A 87 10.20 11.36 10.15
CA HIS A 87 10.25 9.98 9.66
C HIS A 87 8.92 9.57 9.01
N VAL A 88 7.77 9.93 9.60
CA VAL A 88 6.44 9.69 9.02
C VAL A 88 6.27 10.44 7.70
N ALA A 89 6.72 11.70 7.62
CA ALA A 89 6.69 12.48 6.38
C ALA A 89 7.48 11.80 5.25
N ARG A 90 8.64 11.23 5.55
CA ARG A 90 9.46 10.48 4.58
C ARG A 90 8.78 9.17 4.14
N MET A 91 8.19 8.42 5.06
CA MET A 91 7.43 7.21 4.72
C MET A 91 6.23 7.54 3.82
N LEU A 92 5.49 8.59 4.17
CA LEU A 92 4.34 9.04 3.42
C LEU A 92 4.72 9.59 2.04
N GLN A 93 5.82 10.35 1.93
CA GLN A 93 6.32 10.82 0.64
C GLN A 93 6.63 9.65 -0.28
N HIS A 94 7.35 8.63 0.21
CA HIS A 94 7.65 7.42 -0.56
C HIS A 94 6.36 6.72 -1.00
N GLY A 95 5.40 6.52 -0.08
CA GLY A 95 4.10 5.95 -0.41
C GLY A 95 3.34 6.77 -1.45
N PHE A 96 3.32 8.10 -1.32
CA PHE A 96 2.66 8.99 -2.25
C PHE A 96 3.22 8.86 -3.68
N THR A 97 4.55 8.95 -3.83
CA THR A 97 5.20 8.94 -5.14
C THR A 97 5.06 7.58 -5.82
N GLU A 98 5.25 6.48 -5.08
CA GLU A 98 5.11 5.12 -5.64
C GLU A 98 3.68 4.81 -6.08
N LEU A 99 2.67 5.23 -5.31
CA LEU A 99 1.26 5.03 -5.69
C LEU A 99 0.85 5.90 -6.87
N LEU A 100 1.36 7.12 -6.95
CA LEU A 100 1.08 8.01 -8.08
C LEU A 100 1.79 7.56 -9.36
N ASN A 101 3.05 7.10 -9.27
CA ASN A 101 3.76 6.48 -10.39
C ASN A 101 3.04 5.24 -10.90
N ASN A 102 2.53 4.39 -10.01
CA ASN A 102 1.71 3.25 -10.43
C ASN A 102 0.50 3.69 -11.28
N ALA A 103 -0.20 4.75 -10.85
CA ALA A 103 -1.31 5.30 -11.61
C ALA A 103 -0.87 5.87 -12.97
N ILE A 104 0.26 6.58 -13.04
CA ILE A 104 0.81 7.16 -14.28
C ILE A 104 1.23 6.07 -15.27
N ASP A 105 2.03 5.10 -14.81
CA ASP A 105 2.74 4.18 -15.69
C ASP A 105 1.92 2.94 -16.06
N HIS A 106 0.94 2.56 -15.23
CA HIS A 106 0.32 1.24 -15.31
C HIS A 106 -1.20 1.24 -15.38
N SER A 107 -1.89 2.31 -14.98
CA SER A 107 -3.36 2.31 -14.97
C SER A 107 -3.97 2.30 -16.39
N GLY A 108 -3.31 2.94 -17.36
CA GLY A 108 -3.90 3.23 -18.67
C GLY A 108 -5.13 4.14 -18.60
N GLY A 109 -5.36 4.79 -17.45
CA GLY A 109 -6.47 5.71 -17.21
C GLY A 109 -6.22 7.11 -17.73
N SER A 110 -7.19 7.99 -17.49
CA SER A 110 -7.12 9.41 -17.86
C SER A 110 -6.84 10.32 -16.67
N SER A 111 -7.25 9.89 -15.47
CA SER A 111 -7.22 10.74 -14.28
C SER A 111 -6.91 9.97 -13.01
N VAL A 112 -6.36 10.69 -12.04
CA VAL A 112 -6.11 10.19 -10.69
C VAL A 112 -6.57 11.20 -9.67
N THR A 113 -7.23 10.71 -8.62
CA THR A 113 -7.61 11.51 -7.46
C THR A 113 -6.76 11.09 -6.27
N VAL A 114 -6.09 12.06 -5.67
CA VAL A 114 -5.30 11.87 -4.46
C VAL A 114 -5.95 12.62 -3.31
N SER A 115 -6.20 11.92 -2.21
CA SER A 115 -6.71 12.48 -0.97
C SER A 115 -5.76 12.13 0.16
N LEU A 116 -5.27 13.15 0.85
CA LEU A 116 -4.45 13.01 2.05
C LEU A 116 -5.19 13.63 3.22
N ARG A 117 -5.31 12.88 4.32
CA ARG A 117 -5.95 13.32 5.55
C ARG A 117 -5.05 13.04 6.74
N GLN A 118 -4.94 14.01 7.64
CA GLN A 118 -4.29 13.86 8.93
C GLN A 118 -5.33 14.02 10.03
N THR A 119 -5.28 13.10 10.99
CA THR A 119 -5.96 13.15 12.28
C THR A 119 -4.91 13.33 13.39
N PRO A 120 -5.31 13.48 14.67
CA PRO A 120 -4.33 13.58 15.75
C PRO A 120 -3.46 12.33 15.91
N SER A 121 -3.90 11.17 15.41
CA SER A 121 -3.20 9.90 15.59
C SER A 121 -2.69 9.27 14.30
N HIS A 122 -3.22 9.65 13.12
CA HIS A 122 -2.86 9.00 11.86
C HIS A 122 -2.74 9.99 10.71
N VAL A 123 -1.95 9.61 9.70
CA VAL A 123 -2.04 10.15 8.35
C VAL A 123 -2.54 9.08 7.39
N GLN A 124 -3.45 9.46 6.49
CA GLN A 124 -4.25 8.58 5.65
C GLN A 124 -4.19 9.08 4.21
N LEU A 125 -3.58 8.27 3.34
CA LEU A 125 -3.46 8.51 1.91
C LEU A 125 -4.43 7.60 1.15
N LEU A 126 -5.14 8.18 0.19
CA LEU A 126 -5.95 7.47 -0.79
C LEU A 126 -5.54 7.95 -2.18
N VAL A 127 -5.14 7.02 -3.05
CA VAL A 127 -4.87 7.27 -4.47
C VAL A 127 -5.82 6.43 -5.30
N SER A 128 -6.61 7.07 -6.16
CA SER A 128 -7.64 6.42 -6.96
C SER A 128 -7.53 6.83 -8.43
N ASP A 129 -7.21 5.88 -9.30
CA ASP A 129 -7.24 6.06 -10.76
C ASP A 129 -8.58 5.58 -11.36
N ASP A 130 -8.80 5.93 -12.64
CA ASP A 130 -9.94 5.50 -13.46
C ASP A 130 -9.54 4.48 -14.54
N GLY A 131 -8.40 3.80 -14.37
CA GLY A 131 -7.81 2.92 -15.37
C GLY A 131 -8.37 1.49 -15.40
N CYS A 132 -7.54 0.56 -15.83
CA CYS A 132 -7.93 -0.85 -16.00
C CYS A 132 -7.99 -1.63 -14.69
N GLY A 133 -7.38 -1.14 -13.61
CA GLY A 133 -7.31 -1.82 -12.31
C GLY A 133 -6.07 -2.69 -12.15
N VAL A 134 -5.45 -2.62 -10.96
CA VAL A 134 -4.15 -3.25 -10.69
C VAL A 134 -4.14 -4.76 -10.89
N PHE A 135 -5.21 -5.48 -10.52
CA PHE A 135 -5.27 -6.93 -10.69
C PHE A 135 -5.39 -7.32 -12.16
N ASP A 136 -6.25 -6.64 -12.94
CA ASP A 136 -6.40 -6.92 -14.38
C ASP A 136 -5.11 -6.58 -15.15
N LYS A 137 -4.40 -5.52 -14.73
CA LYS A 137 -3.08 -5.19 -15.27
C LYS A 137 -2.05 -6.28 -14.99
N ILE A 138 -2.03 -6.84 -13.77
CA ILE A 138 -1.13 -7.94 -13.41
C ILE A 138 -1.51 -9.21 -14.18
N CYS A 139 -2.81 -9.55 -14.23
CA CYS A 139 -3.31 -10.72 -14.96
C CYS A 139 -2.89 -10.71 -16.42
N SER A 140 -3.14 -9.60 -17.11
CA SER A 140 -2.77 -9.44 -18.53
C SER A 140 -1.26 -9.42 -18.77
N SER A 141 -0.46 -8.84 -17.87
CA SER A 141 1.00 -8.69 -18.08
C SER A 141 1.78 -9.99 -17.79
N PHE A 142 1.22 -10.90 -17.01
CA PHE A 142 1.93 -12.11 -16.53
C PHE A 142 1.22 -13.43 -16.89
N ASP A 143 0.20 -13.38 -17.75
CA ASP A 143 -0.63 -14.53 -18.13
C ASP A 143 -1.20 -15.26 -16.89
N ILE A 144 -1.70 -14.47 -15.94
CA ILE A 144 -2.30 -14.95 -14.70
C ILE A 144 -3.82 -14.94 -14.86
N THR A 145 -4.46 -16.03 -14.44
CA THR A 145 -5.87 -16.31 -14.71
C THR A 145 -6.85 -15.59 -13.79
N ASP A 146 -6.42 -15.23 -12.59
CA ASP A 146 -7.31 -14.71 -11.55
C ASP A 146 -6.61 -13.75 -10.59
N ALA A 147 -7.42 -12.91 -9.94
CA ALA A 147 -6.92 -11.87 -9.05
C ALA A 147 -6.29 -12.40 -7.75
N GLN A 148 -6.63 -13.63 -7.35
CA GLN A 148 -6.04 -14.27 -6.17
C GLN A 148 -4.57 -14.65 -6.42
N HIS A 149 -4.27 -15.20 -7.60
CA HIS A 149 -2.90 -15.44 -8.03
C HIS A 149 -2.18 -14.11 -8.30
N ALA A 150 -2.85 -13.11 -8.89
CA ALA A 150 -2.24 -11.77 -9.04
C ALA A 150 -1.84 -11.16 -7.67
N MET A 151 -2.70 -11.31 -6.66
CA MET A 151 -2.39 -10.87 -5.29
C MET A 151 -1.23 -11.66 -4.68
N LEU A 152 -1.13 -12.97 -4.92
CA LEU A 152 0.03 -13.76 -4.51
C LEU A 152 1.32 -13.21 -5.13
N GLU A 153 1.33 -12.94 -6.44
CA GLU A 153 2.51 -12.39 -7.12
C GLU A 153 2.89 -10.99 -6.64
N LEU A 154 1.90 -10.15 -6.34
CA LEU A 154 2.11 -8.83 -5.75
C LEU A 154 2.72 -8.97 -4.34
N SER A 155 2.21 -9.91 -3.55
CA SER A 155 2.67 -10.13 -2.16
C SER A 155 4.13 -10.59 -2.07
N LYS A 156 4.68 -11.20 -3.14
CA LYS A 156 6.11 -11.57 -3.22
C LYS A 156 7.02 -10.34 -3.37
N GLY A 157 6.50 -9.22 -3.88
CA GLY A 157 7.29 -8.07 -4.28
C GLY A 157 8.05 -8.26 -5.59
N ARG A 158 8.88 -7.27 -5.97
CA ARG A 158 9.64 -7.20 -7.25
C ARG A 158 8.78 -7.38 -8.50
N LEU A 159 7.52 -6.97 -8.46
CA LEU A 159 6.54 -7.17 -9.54
C LEU A 159 6.40 -5.90 -10.38
N THR A 160 6.72 -5.98 -11.67
CA THR A 160 6.63 -4.87 -12.62
C THR A 160 6.40 -5.37 -14.04
N SER A 161 5.51 -4.72 -14.78
CA SER A 161 5.30 -4.98 -16.22
C SER A 161 6.33 -4.26 -17.11
N GLN A 162 7.17 -3.39 -16.52
CA GLN A 162 8.21 -2.62 -17.21
C GLN A 162 9.53 -2.74 -16.43
N PRO A 163 10.25 -3.86 -16.56
CA PRO A 163 11.47 -4.12 -15.78
C PRO A 163 12.66 -3.22 -16.13
N GLU A 164 12.65 -2.60 -17.31
CA GLU A 164 13.69 -1.64 -17.72
C GLU A 164 13.54 -0.28 -17.02
N ALA A 165 12.31 0.09 -16.63
CA ALA A 165 12.00 1.38 -16.01
C ALA A 165 11.76 1.28 -14.49
N HIS A 166 11.31 0.12 -13.99
CA HIS A 166 10.96 -0.05 -12.59
C HIS A 166 11.52 -1.33 -11.98
N THR A 167 11.84 -1.26 -10.69
CA THR A 167 12.33 -2.41 -9.92
C THR A 167 11.20 -3.30 -9.36
N GLY A 168 9.94 -2.87 -9.48
CA GLY A 168 8.77 -3.59 -8.95
C GLY A 168 8.67 -3.58 -7.42
N ARG A 169 9.33 -2.61 -6.77
CA ARG A 169 9.42 -2.47 -5.30
C ARG A 169 8.24 -1.69 -4.69
N GLY A 170 7.69 -0.72 -5.43
CA GLY A 170 6.77 0.31 -4.93
C GLY A 170 5.61 -0.20 -4.07
N LEU A 171 4.64 -0.88 -4.69
CA LEU A 171 3.44 -1.36 -3.99
C LEU A 171 3.76 -2.26 -2.79
N PHE A 172 4.80 -3.09 -2.91
CA PHE A 172 5.22 -3.97 -1.83
C PHE A 172 5.67 -3.15 -0.62
N PHE A 173 6.62 -2.22 -0.78
CA PHE A 173 7.10 -1.40 0.35
C PHE A 173 6.02 -0.46 0.88
N CYS A 174 5.20 0.13 0.01
CA CYS A 174 4.02 0.90 0.43
C CYS A 174 3.13 0.09 1.37
N SER A 175 2.87 -1.18 1.02
CA SER A 175 2.12 -2.05 1.91
C SER A 175 2.85 -2.17 3.25
N GLN A 176 4.13 -2.58 3.29
CA GLN A 176 4.87 -2.83 4.53
C GLN A 176 4.99 -1.61 5.46
N LEU A 177 5.07 -0.40 4.90
CA LEU A 177 5.13 0.85 5.67
C LEU A 177 3.83 1.16 6.42
N ALA A 178 2.69 0.76 5.86
CA ALA A 178 1.37 1.11 6.39
C ALA A 178 1.01 0.28 7.62
N ASP A 179 0.25 0.86 8.54
CA ASP A 179 -0.54 0.13 9.55
C ASP A 179 -1.75 -0.55 8.91
N VAL A 180 -2.41 0.18 8.00
CA VAL A 180 -3.60 -0.25 7.27
C VAL A 180 -3.34 -0.02 5.80
N PHE A 181 -3.43 -1.08 5.00
CA PHE A 181 -3.28 -0.98 3.55
C PHE A 181 -4.41 -1.74 2.86
N ASP A 182 -5.17 -1.05 2.01
CA ASP A 182 -6.25 -1.63 1.24
C ASP A 182 -5.99 -1.40 -0.25
N ILE A 183 -6.18 -2.45 -1.04
CA ILE A 183 -6.17 -2.39 -2.49
C ILE A 183 -7.58 -2.75 -2.94
N HIS A 184 -8.25 -1.82 -3.59
CA HIS A 184 -9.49 -2.06 -4.31
C HIS A 184 -9.22 -1.89 -5.80
N ALA A 185 -9.62 -2.85 -6.62
CA ALA A 185 -9.63 -2.67 -8.07
C ALA A 185 -10.77 -3.45 -8.69
N ASN A 186 -11.60 -2.77 -9.46
CA ASN A 186 -12.81 -3.35 -10.07
C ASN A 186 -13.64 -4.09 -9.01
N ASN A 187 -13.89 -5.38 -9.20
CA ASN A 187 -14.69 -6.20 -8.28
C ASN A 187 -13.83 -7.01 -7.29
N THR A 188 -12.57 -6.64 -7.10
CA THR A 188 -11.65 -7.33 -6.18
C THR A 188 -11.08 -6.37 -5.15
N ALA A 189 -10.95 -6.84 -3.91
CA ALA A 189 -10.28 -6.10 -2.86
C ALA A 189 -9.43 -7.01 -1.99
N TYR A 190 -8.29 -6.48 -1.54
CA TYR A 190 -7.44 -7.11 -0.56
C TYR A 190 -6.99 -6.08 0.48
N GLN A 191 -6.88 -6.52 1.71
CA GLN A 191 -6.47 -5.70 2.83
C GLN A 191 -5.33 -6.36 3.59
N ARG A 192 -4.47 -5.54 4.18
CA ARG A 192 -3.41 -5.96 5.09
C ARG A 192 -3.40 -5.03 6.30
N ARG A 193 -3.24 -5.61 7.48
CA ARG A 193 -3.10 -4.91 8.75
C ARG A 193 -1.76 -5.28 9.36
N ALA A 194 -1.00 -4.29 9.82
CA ALA A 194 0.35 -4.52 10.33
C ALA A 194 0.38 -5.40 11.60
N TRP A 195 -0.70 -5.40 12.38
CA TRP A 195 -0.83 -6.19 13.60
C TRP A 195 -1.33 -7.63 13.36
N GLU A 196 -1.67 -8.00 12.13
CA GLU A 196 -2.13 -9.35 11.80
C GLU A 196 -1.01 -10.17 11.16
N ALA A 197 -0.47 -11.15 11.88
CA ALA A 197 0.59 -12.06 11.41
C ALA A 197 0.24 -12.77 10.09
N SER A 198 -1.04 -13.14 10.03
CA SER A 198 -1.85 -13.58 8.91
C SER A 198 -1.55 -12.90 7.55
N GLY A 199 -1.17 -11.62 7.52
CA GLY A 199 -0.83 -10.91 6.29
C GLY A 199 -2.06 -10.46 5.49
N TRP A 200 -2.06 -10.72 4.17
CA TRP A 200 -3.11 -10.28 3.26
C TRP A 200 -4.40 -11.10 3.41
N GLN A 201 -5.54 -10.42 3.32
CA GLN A 201 -6.88 -11.00 3.38
C GLN A 201 -7.76 -10.41 2.28
N ALA A 202 -8.72 -11.20 1.79
CA ALA A 202 -9.75 -10.68 0.88
C ALA A 202 -10.59 -9.62 1.60
N GLY A 203 -10.80 -8.48 0.92
CA GLY A 203 -11.64 -7.38 1.37
C GLY A 203 -13.00 -7.39 0.68
N ARG A 204 -13.89 -6.49 1.10
CA ARG A 204 -15.15 -6.26 0.40
C ARG A 204 -14.91 -5.31 -0.77
N ALA A 205 -15.09 -5.80 -2.00
CA ALA A 205 -14.93 -4.97 -3.18
C ALA A 205 -15.98 -3.84 -3.23
N LEU A 206 -15.58 -2.72 -3.82
CA LEU A 206 -16.46 -1.61 -4.15
C LEU A 206 -16.66 -1.65 -5.67
N PRO A 207 -17.90 -1.55 -6.19
CA PRO A 207 -18.15 -1.58 -7.63
C PRO A 207 -17.66 -0.28 -8.28
N ARG A 208 -16.35 -0.22 -8.58
CA ARG A 208 -15.68 0.95 -9.14
C ARG A 208 -14.60 0.49 -10.11
N GLN A 209 -14.60 1.06 -11.30
CA GLN A 209 -13.53 0.86 -12.28
C GLN A 209 -12.22 1.53 -11.84
N GLY A 210 -11.09 0.91 -12.18
CA GLY A 210 -9.75 1.40 -11.87
C GLY A 210 -9.25 0.85 -10.54
N SER A 211 -8.18 1.45 -10.02
CA SER A 211 -7.64 1.08 -8.71
C SER A 211 -7.89 2.17 -7.67
N SER A 212 -7.98 1.77 -6.41
CA SER A 212 -8.03 2.66 -5.26
C SER A 212 -7.21 2.03 -4.15
N ILE A 213 -6.11 2.69 -3.81
CA ILE A 213 -5.16 2.22 -2.83
C ILE A 213 -5.20 3.15 -1.64
N TYR A 214 -5.53 2.58 -0.48
CA TYR A 214 -5.58 3.27 0.79
C TYR A 214 -4.39 2.84 1.66
N MET A 215 -3.75 3.81 2.29
CA MET A 215 -2.64 3.62 3.21
C MET A 215 -2.85 4.51 4.43
N ALA A 216 -2.74 3.95 5.63
CA ALA A 216 -2.68 4.72 6.88
C ALA A 216 -1.42 4.42 7.67
N ILE A 217 -0.84 5.46 8.27
CA ILE A 217 0.33 5.39 9.15
C ILE A 217 0.00 6.13 10.45
N ALA A 218 0.24 5.49 11.59
CA ALA A 218 0.15 6.10 12.91
C ALA A 218 1.25 7.17 13.07
N LEU A 219 0.90 8.34 13.61
CA LEU A 219 1.85 9.45 13.78
C LEU A 219 2.90 9.18 14.86
N ASP A 220 2.61 8.28 15.81
CA ASP A 220 3.49 7.86 16.90
C ASP A 220 4.27 6.57 16.58
N THR A 221 4.19 6.07 15.34
CA THR A 221 4.93 4.87 14.91
C THR A 221 6.44 5.02 15.13
N THR A 222 7.07 3.95 15.60
CA THR A 222 8.53 3.83 15.68
C THR A 222 9.14 3.30 14.40
N ARG A 223 8.30 2.79 13.48
CA ARG A 223 8.74 2.28 12.17
C ARG A 223 9.28 3.42 11.31
N SER A 224 10.31 3.13 10.53
CA SER A 224 10.88 4.03 9.55
C SER A 224 10.99 3.36 8.19
N LEU A 225 11.18 4.17 7.14
CA LEU A 225 11.40 3.67 5.78
C LEU A 225 12.62 2.74 5.72
N ASP A 226 13.71 3.12 6.38
CA ASP A 226 14.97 2.39 6.37
C ASP A 226 14.80 1.02 7.04
N GLN A 227 14.24 0.97 8.25
CA GLN A 227 13.97 -0.30 8.95
C GLN A 227 13.10 -1.27 8.15
N VAL A 228 12.11 -0.74 7.41
CA VAL A 228 11.27 -1.57 6.55
C VAL A 228 12.08 -2.11 5.37
N MET A 229 12.96 -1.31 4.76
CA MET A 229 13.83 -1.78 3.68
C MET A 229 14.86 -2.81 4.18
N GLU A 230 15.50 -2.55 5.32
CA GLU A 230 16.47 -3.42 5.97
C GLU A 230 15.90 -4.81 6.24
N ALA A 231 14.62 -4.91 6.65
CA ALA A 231 13.95 -6.18 6.90
C ALA A 231 13.83 -7.11 5.66
N TRP A 232 14.02 -6.56 4.46
CA TRP A 232 13.96 -7.31 3.19
C TRP A 232 15.30 -7.36 2.45
N SER A 233 16.39 -6.91 3.09
CA SER A 233 17.78 -7.07 2.65
C SER A 233 18.45 -8.13 3.51
N LEU A 234 19.04 -9.17 2.91
CA LEU A 234 19.82 -10.16 3.66
C LEU A 234 21.05 -9.56 4.35
N ALA A 235 21.61 -8.48 3.79
CA ALA A 235 22.72 -7.75 4.40
C ALA A 235 22.28 -6.85 5.57
N GLY A 236 20.97 -6.60 5.70
CA GLY A 236 20.41 -5.71 6.72
C GLY A 236 20.70 -4.23 6.48
N ASP A 237 21.08 -3.85 5.25
CA ASP A 237 21.41 -2.47 4.86
C ASP A 237 20.27 -1.75 4.12
N GLY A 238 19.20 -2.47 3.77
CA GLY A 238 18.05 -1.96 3.03
C GLY A 238 18.28 -1.68 1.54
N ILE A 239 19.46 -1.99 1.01
CA ILE A 239 19.81 -1.69 -0.39
C ILE A 239 19.17 -2.73 -1.31
N GLU A 240 19.52 -4.00 -1.14
CA GLU A 240 18.99 -5.10 -1.94
C GLU A 240 17.61 -5.55 -1.44
N PHE A 241 16.74 -5.96 -2.36
CA PHE A 241 15.49 -6.64 -2.05
C PHE A 241 15.61 -8.11 -2.48
N ASP A 242 16.40 -8.87 -1.73
CA ASP A 242 16.77 -10.25 -2.06
C ASP A 242 16.18 -11.30 -1.10
N HIS A 243 15.38 -10.85 -0.14
CA HIS A 243 14.57 -11.69 0.75
C HIS A 243 13.08 -11.41 0.55
N THR A 244 12.23 -12.44 0.55
CA THR A 244 10.77 -12.27 0.58
C THR A 244 10.07 -13.35 1.39
N ARG A 245 8.79 -13.13 1.70
CA ARG A 245 7.93 -14.08 2.39
C ARG A 245 6.66 -14.32 1.61
N VAL A 246 6.35 -15.60 1.36
CA VAL A 246 5.14 -16.04 0.67
C VAL A 246 4.18 -16.67 1.66
N CYS A 247 3.02 -16.06 1.86
CA CYS A 247 1.96 -16.60 2.71
C CYS A 247 1.06 -17.52 1.89
N LEU A 248 1.19 -18.84 2.10
CA LEU A 248 0.46 -19.85 1.33
C LEU A 248 -1.05 -19.81 1.52
N ARG A 249 -1.52 -19.26 2.65
CA ARG A 249 -2.94 -19.05 2.93
C ARG A 249 -3.65 -18.15 1.91
N LEU A 250 -2.92 -17.33 1.15
CA LEU A 250 -3.49 -16.60 0.01
C LEU A 250 -4.05 -17.55 -1.06
N LEU A 251 -3.55 -18.78 -1.15
CA LEU A 251 -4.04 -19.83 -2.05
C LEU A 251 -4.89 -20.89 -1.32
N ALA A 252 -4.67 -21.10 -0.02
CA ALA A 252 -5.34 -22.11 0.79
C ALA A 252 -6.51 -21.50 1.60
N GLY A 253 -7.54 -21.02 0.91
CA GLY A 253 -8.76 -20.54 1.57
C GLY A 253 -9.44 -21.61 2.43
N PRO A 254 -10.47 -21.27 3.24
CA PRO A 254 -11.16 -22.24 4.07
C PRO A 254 -11.66 -23.45 3.26
N GLY A 255 -11.19 -24.66 3.61
CA GLY A 255 -11.54 -25.91 2.92
C GLY A 255 -10.79 -26.18 1.60
N GLN A 256 -9.83 -25.34 1.20
CA GLN A 256 -8.98 -25.57 0.03
C GLN A 256 -7.58 -26.04 0.43
N ALA A 257 -7.28 -27.31 0.17
CA ALA A 257 -5.94 -27.86 0.36
C ALA A 257 -5.00 -27.50 -0.80
N LEU A 258 -3.70 -27.42 -0.49
CA LEU A 258 -2.63 -27.25 -1.49
C LEU A 258 -2.06 -28.61 -1.87
N ASP A 259 -2.69 -29.29 -2.82
CA ASP A 259 -2.35 -30.69 -3.15
C ASP A 259 -1.52 -30.87 -4.42
N SER A 260 -1.69 -29.95 -5.37
CA SER A 260 -1.21 -30.15 -6.73
C SER A 260 0.19 -29.56 -6.98
N ARG A 261 0.93 -30.19 -7.89
CA ARG A 261 2.19 -29.62 -8.43
C ARG A 261 1.96 -28.29 -9.13
N ALA A 262 0.81 -28.10 -9.78
CA ALA A 262 0.46 -26.85 -10.44
C ALA A 262 0.38 -25.68 -9.45
N GLN A 263 -0.24 -25.89 -8.28
CA GLN A 263 -0.26 -24.89 -7.20
C GLN A 263 1.16 -24.57 -6.72
N ALA A 264 2.02 -25.58 -6.54
CA ALA A 264 3.41 -25.37 -6.16
C ALA A 264 4.20 -24.57 -7.22
N ARG A 265 3.98 -24.81 -8.51
CA ARG A 265 4.60 -24.02 -9.58
C ARG A 265 4.16 -22.56 -9.56
N ARG A 266 2.89 -22.27 -9.27
CA ARG A 266 2.39 -20.89 -9.08
C ARG A 266 3.07 -20.20 -7.89
N VAL A 267 3.26 -20.92 -6.78
CA VAL A 267 4.02 -20.41 -5.63
C VAL A 267 5.48 -20.14 -6.02
N ALA A 268 6.11 -21.09 -6.72
CA ALA A 268 7.50 -21.03 -7.14
C ALA A 268 7.79 -19.99 -8.24
N ALA A 269 6.76 -19.55 -8.97
CA ALA A 269 6.89 -18.52 -9.99
C ALA A 269 7.54 -17.27 -9.38
N ARG A 270 8.52 -16.70 -10.10
CA ARG A 270 9.28 -15.50 -9.72
C ARG A 270 10.13 -15.60 -8.44
N LEU A 271 10.09 -16.70 -7.69
CA LEU A 271 11.02 -16.92 -6.57
C LEU A 271 12.51 -16.80 -6.93
N PRO A 272 12.95 -17.14 -8.16
CA PRO A 272 14.36 -16.93 -8.53
C PRO A 272 14.83 -15.47 -8.61
N SER A 273 13.93 -14.50 -8.42
CA SER A 273 14.31 -13.10 -8.24
C SER A 273 14.77 -12.79 -6.81
N PHE A 274 14.76 -13.77 -5.90
CA PHE A 274 15.19 -13.65 -4.52
C PHE A 274 16.29 -14.67 -4.22
N LYS A 275 17.16 -14.36 -3.26
CA LYS A 275 18.17 -15.29 -2.73
C LYS A 275 17.59 -16.14 -1.60
N ARG A 276 16.66 -15.60 -0.82
CA ARG A 276 16.00 -16.32 0.28
C ARG A 276 14.49 -16.05 0.25
N VAL A 277 13.71 -17.11 0.44
CA VAL A 277 12.26 -17.06 0.44
C VAL A 277 11.72 -17.82 1.65
N GLU A 278 11.05 -17.09 2.54
CA GLU A 278 10.24 -17.70 3.59
C GLU A 278 8.91 -18.19 3.02
N ILE A 279 8.64 -19.48 3.16
CA ILE A 279 7.35 -20.08 2.79
C ILE A 279 6.54 -20.25 4.07
N SER A 280 5.57 -19.37 4.30
CA SER A 280 4.73 -19.40 5.50
C SER A 280 3.51 -20.29 5.28
N PHE A 281 3.41 -21.32 6.11
CA PHE A 281 2.25 -22.22 6.24
C PHE A 281 1.25 -21.73 7.29
N GLU A 282 1.38 -20.49 7.78
CA GLU A 282 0.46 -19.94 8.78
C GLU A 282 -0.98 -19.96 8.27
N GLY A 283 -1.86 -20.64 9.01
CA GLY A 283 -3.27 -20.83 8.65
C GLY A 283 -3.51 -21.76 7.46
N VAL A 284 -2.52 -22.59 7.07
CA VAL A 284 -2.70 -23.71 6.15
C VAL A 284 -2.87 -25.00 6.97
N GLU A 285 -3.99 -25.68 6.78
CA GLU A 285 -4.33 -26.88 7.55
C GLU A 285 -3.55 -28.11 7.07
N ASP A 286 -3.52 -28.34 5.75
CA ASP A 286 -2.82 -29.47 5.13
C ASP A 286 -2.29 -29.12 3.74
N VAL A 287 -1.30 -29.90 3.29
CA VAL A 287 -0.75 -29.85 1.94
C VAL A 287 -0.53 -31.28 1.41
N GLY A 288 -0.65 -31.46 0.10
CA GLY A 288 -0.41 -32.74 -0.54
C GLY A 288 1.07 -33.02 -0.78
N HIS A 289 1.39 -34.30 -0.96
CA HIS A 289 2.73 -34.75 -1.36
C HIS A 289 3.16 -34.13 -2.69
N GLY A 290 2.26 -34.00 -3.67
CA GLY A 290 2.56 -33.39 -4.96
C GLY A 290 3.05 -31.95 -4.83
N PHE A 291 2.38 -31.16 -4.00
CA PHE A 291 2.75 -29.77 -3.72
C PHE A 291 4.15 -29.67 -3.08
N THR A 292 4.38 -30.45 -2.01
CA THR A 292 5.66 -30.41 -1.27
C THR A 292 6.83 -30.94 -2.10
N ASP A 293 6.63 -32.01 -2.86
CA ASP A 293 7.61 -32.58 -3.79
C ASP A 293 8.04 -31.57 -4.86
N GLU A 294 7.08 -30.89 -5.48
CA GLU A 294 7.38 -29.90 -6.53
C GLU A 294 8.14 -28.70 -5.96
N LEU A 295 7.74 -28.17 -4.80
CA LEU A 295 8.33 -26.94 -4.25
C LEU A 295 9.68 -27.20 -3.57
N PHE A 296 9.78 -28.22 -2.71
CA PHE A 296 10.95 -28.44 -1.86
C PHE A 296 11.97 -29.45 -2.40
N ARG A 297 11.63 -30.18 -3.48
CA ARG A 297 12.57 -31.08 -4.18
C ARG A 297 12.83 -30.61 -5.60
N VAL A 298 11.80 -30.54 -6.45
CA VAL A 298 11.97 -30.25 -7.88
C VAL A 298 12.49 -28.83 -8.08
N PHE A 299 11.77 -27.82 -7.57
CA PHE A 299 12.18 -26.42 -7.68
C PHE A 299 13.51 -26.17 -6.95
N ALA A 300 13.63 -26.64 -5.70
CA ALA A 300 14.85 -26.43 -4.90
C ALA A 300 16.12 -27.02 -5.55
N ARG A 301 16.00 -28.17 -6.24
CA ARG A 301 17.12 -28.74 -7.03
C ARG A 301 17.39 -27.96 -8.31
N ALA A 302 16.34 -27.48 -8.96
CA ALA A 302 16.48 -26.71 -10.19
C ALA A 302 17.05 -25.30 -9.94
N ARG A 303 16.82 -24.73 -8.75
CA ARG A 303 17.23 -23.38 -8.33
C ARG A 303 17.95 -23.41 -6.99
N PRO A 304 19.15 -24.03 -6.91
CA PRO A 304 19.91 -24.15 -5.67
C PRO A 304 20.37 -22.79 -5.13
N GLU A 305 20.37 -21.74 -5.95
CA GLU A 305 20.68 -20.36 -5.57
C GLU A 305 19.58 -19.70 -4.70
N VAL A 306 18.39 -20.30 -4.62
CA VAL A 306 17.26 -19.80 -3.83
C VAL A 306 17.09 -20.64 -2.56
N GLU A 307 17.36 -20.04 -1.40
CA GLU A 307 17.11 -20.66 -0.11
C GLU A 307 15.62 -20.64 0.23
N LEU A 308 14.96 -21.81 0.23
CA LEU A 308 13.58 -21.95 0.70
C LEU A 308 13.52 -22.28 2.19
N VAL A 309 12.94 -21.38 2.98
CA VAL A 309 12.78 -21.53 4.45
C VAL A 309 11.30 -21.74 4.80
N PRO A 310 10.85 -22.97 5.05
CA PRO A 310 9.47 -23.23 5.47
C PRO A 310 9.26 -22.79 6.93
N THR A 311 8.17 -22.09 7.20
CA THR A 311 7.82 -21.55 8.53
C THR A 311 6.37 -21.86 8.88
N HIS A 312 6.03 -21.86 10.17
CA HIS A 312 4.66 -22.08 10.67
C HIS A 312 4.02 -23.41 10.21
N MET A 313 4.83 -24.46 10.06
CA MET A 313 4.35 -25.78 9.66
C MET A 313 3.64 -26.51 10.81
N THR A 314 2.55 -27.21 10.52
CA THR A 314 2.04 -28.26 11.40
C THR A 314 2.99 -29.48 11.40
N PRO A 315 2.92 -30.38 12.41
CA PRO A 315 3.76 -31.59 12.43
C PRO A 315 3.65 -32.44 11.16
N ARG A 316 2.44 -32.52 10.58
CA ARG A 316 2.19 -33.25 9.33
C ARG A 316 2.88 -32.58 8.14
N ILE A 317 2.72 -31.27 7.98
CA ILE A 317 3.36 -30.49 6.92
C ILE A 317 4.89 -30.63 7.04
N ALA A 318 5.44 -30.53 8.26
CA ALA A 318 6.87 -30.69 8.49
C ALA A 318 7.39 -32.08 8.06
N ALA A 319 6.63 -33.15 8.33
CA ALA A 319 6.98 -34.50 7.88
C ALA A 319 6.98 -34.62 6.35
N LEU A 320 5.99 -34.05 5.67
CA LEU A 320 5.92 -34.05 4.19
C LEU A 320 7.06 -33.26 3.56
N VAL A 321 7.36 -32.06 4.07
CA VAL A 321 8.49 -31.25 3.60
C VAL A 321 9.82 -31.95 3.83
N ALA A 322 10.01 -32.59 4.99
CA ALA A 322 11.21 -33.38 5.28
C ALA A 322 11.33 -34.61 4.35
N SER A 323 10.22 -35.27 4.03
CA SER A 323 10.18 -36.37 3.06
C SER A 323 10.59 -35.92 1.66
N ALA A 324 10.00 -34.81 1.18
CA ALA A 324 10.31 -34.23 -0.13
C ALA A 324 11.79 -33.88 -0.27
N ARG A 325 12.41 -33.30 0.78
CA ARG A 325 13.84 -32.92 0.76
C ARG A 325 14.81 -34.11 0.74
N LYS A 326 14.39 -35.29 1.22
CA LYS A 326 15.22 -36.51 1.24
C LYS A 326 15.23 -37.26 -0.10
N GLY A 327 14.09 -37.25 -0.80
CA GLY A 327 13.97 -37.82 -2.15
C GLY A 327 14.70 -36.97 -3.17
#